data_AF-A0A7X9IMP1-F1
#
_entry.id   AF-A0A7X9IMP1-F1
#
_cell.length_a   1.000
_cell.length_b   1.000
_cell.length_c   1.000
_cell.angle_alpha   90.00
_cell.angle_beta   90.00
_cell.angle_gamma   90.00
#
_symmetry.space_group_name_H-M   'P 1'
#
loop_
_entity.id
_entity.type
_entity.pdbx_description
1 polymer ?
#
loop_
_entity_poly.entity_id
_entity_poly.type
_entity_poly.pdbx_seq_one_letter_code
_entity_poly.pdbx_strand_id
1 'polypeptide(L)'
;MRKELFWDRFEEKLTPEIEIERAINFGGFDYIKEVQEKYGMEKFIDVLMTRRNLRKVAVNYWCLVLGLNRAETAAFKNPSLIWSPYR
;
A
#
# COMPACT_ATOMS: atom_id res chain seq x y z
N MET A 1 11.13 4.24 17.99
CA MET A 1 9.93 4.74 17.28
C MET A 1 8.80 3.76 17.58
N ARG A 2 7.64 4.19 18.06
CA ARG A 2 6.52 3.25 18.33
C ARG A 2 6.04 2.65 17.00
N LYS A 3 5.88 1.32 16.95
CA LYS A 3 5.42 0.59 15.74
C LYS A 3 3.91 0.69 15.52
N GLU A 4 3.17 1.13 16.54
CA GLU A 4 1.71 1.19 16.54
C GLU A 4 1.21 2.58 16.14
N LEU A 5 0.31 2.64 15.17
CA LEU A 5 -0.43 3.83 14.76
C LEU A 5 -1.64 4.02 15.69
N PHE A 6 -2.15 5.25 15.79
CA PHE A 6 -3.30 5.60 16.66
C PHE A 6 -4.53 4.70 16.44
N TRP A 7 -4.69 4.10 15.27
CA TRP A 7 -5.81 3.22 14.91
C TRP A 7 -5.49 1.72 15.02
N ASP A 8 -4.37 1.32 15.62
CA ASP A 8 -4.05 -0.08 15.95
C ASP A 8 -4.78 -0.60 17.18
N ARG A 9 -6.07 -0.26 17.29
CA ARG A 9 -6.93 -0.76 18.37
C ARG A 9 -7.26 -2.26 18.27
N PHE A 10 -6.83 -2.93 17.21
CA PHE A 10 -7.07 -4.36 16.96
C PHE A 10 -5.88 -4.99 16.23
N GLU A 11 -4.75 -5.17 16.92
CA GLU A 11 -3.58 -5.88 16.37
C GLU A 11 -3.94 -7.26 15.79
N GLU A 12 -4.92 -7.94 16.40
CA GLU A 12 -5.47 -9.23 15.93
C GLU A 12 -6.07 -9.18 14.51
N LYS A 13 -6.38 -7.98 14.00
CA LYS A 13 -6.93 -7.76 12.65
C LYS A 13 -5.88 -7.29 11.65
N LEU A 14 -4.61 -7.17 12.04
CA LEU A 14 -3.54 -6.70 11.17
C LEU A 14 -3.11 -7.85 10.24
N THR A 15 -3.75 -7.96 9.08
CA THR A 15 -3.30 -8.91 8.05
C THR A 15 -2.03 -8.40 7.37
N PRO A 16 -1.22 -9.29 6.77
CA PRO A 16 -0.01 -8.90 6.03
C PRO A 16 -0.27 -7.81 4.98
N GLU A 17 -1.40 -7.89 4.28
CA GLU A 17 -1.76 -6.91 3.25
C GLU A 17 -2.04 -5.53 3.83
N ILE A 18 -2.66 -5.47 5.01
CA ILE A 18 -2.92 -4.20 5.70
C ILE A 18 -1.59 -3.59 6.16
N GLU A 19 -0.68 -4.40 6.70
CA GLU A 19 0.64 -3.94 7.11
C GLU A 19 1.45 -3.40 5.92
N ILE A 20 1.46 -4.12 4.79
CA ILE A 20 2.11 -3.67 3.55
C ILE A 20 1.46 -2.39 3.01
N GLU A 21 0.13 -2.31 2.96
CA GLU A 21 -0.60 -1.12 2.50
C GLU A 21 -0.22 0.12 3.33
N ARG A 22 -0.08 -0.05 4.66
CA ARG A 22 0.36 1.02 5.55
C ARG A 22 1.81 1.40 5.31
N ALA A 23 2.71 0.42 5.16
CA ALA A 23 4.10 0.67 4.86
C ALA A 23 4.26 1.48 3.58
N ILE A 24 3.52 1.14 2.52
CA ILE A 24 3.52 1.89 1.25
C ILE A 24 3.00 3.31 1.44
N ASN A 25 1.89 3.50 2.17
CA ASN A 25 1.23 4.80 2.29
C ASN A 25 1.89 5.78 3.27
N PHE A 26 2.44 5.25 4.37
CA PHE A 26 2.83 6.03 5.54
C PHE A 26 4.19 5.62 6.13
N GLY A 27 4.78 4.51 5.67
CA GLY A 27 6.05 4.01 6.16
C GLY A 27 7.24 4.84 5.68
N GLY A 28 8.28 4.90 6.52
CA GLY A 28 9.63 5.28 6.09
C GLY A 28 10.36 4.12 5.41
N PHE A 29 11.50 4.40 4.78
CA PHE A 29 12.28 3.38 4.06
C PHE A 29 12.68 2.19 4.93
N ASP A 30 13.09 2.42 6.18
CA ASP A 30 13.45 1.33 7.11
C ASP A 30 12.27 0.40 7.40
N TYR A 31 11.08 0.97 7.59
CA TYR A 31 9.88 0.17 7.85
C TYR A 31 9.42 -0.59 6.60
N ILE A 32 9.54 0.02 5.43
CA ILE A 32 9.26 -0.68 4.16
C ILE A 32 10.21 -1.85 3.97
N LYS A 33 11.51 -1.66 4.27
CA LYS A 33 12.50 -2.73 4.21
C LYS A 33 12.14 -3.88 5.16
N GLU A 34 11.81 -3.57 6.41
CA GLU A 34 11.36 -4.59 7.40
C GLU A 34 10.15 -5.38 6.86
N VAL A 35 9.16 -4.70 6.30
CA VAL A 35 7.95 -5.34 5.76
C VAL A 35 8.24 -6.19 4.52
N GLN A 36 9.13 -5.73 3.64
CA GLN A 36 9.58 -6.49 2.46
C GLN A 36 10.37 -7.74 2.86
N GLU A 37 11.23 -7.65 3.87
CA GLU A 37 11.97 -8.81 4.43
C GLU A 37 11.04 -9.79 5.12
N LYS A 38 10.04 -9.30 5.86
CA LYS A 38 9.08 -10.11 6.63
C LYS A 38 8.12 -10.91 5.75
N TYR A 39 7.58 -10.29 4.69
CA TYR A 39 6.52 -10.90 3.87
C TYR A 39 6.96 -11.28 2.45
N GLY A 40 8.16 -10.87 2.05
CA GLY A 40 8.70 -11.11 0.72
C GLY A 40 8.22 -10.10 -0.32
N MET A 41 9.04 -9.95 -1.37
CA MET A 41 8.78 -9.02 -2.46
C MET A 41 7.57 -9.39 -3.31
N GLU A 42 7.26 -10.68 -3.47
CA GLU A 42 6.09 -11.12 -4.23
C GLU A 42 4.80 -10.60 -3.61
N LYS A 43 4.63 -10.76 -2.29
CA LYS A 43 3.46 -10.26 -1.56
C LYS A 43 3.40 -8.73 -1.56
N PHE A 44 4.55 -8.07 -1.46
CA PHE A 44 4.63 -6.62 -1.57
C PHE A 44 4.14 -6.12 -2.94
N ILE A 45 4.58 -6.76 -4.02
CA ILE A 45 4.17 -6.43 -5.39
C ILE A 45 2.68 -6.72 -5.59
N ASP A 46 2.16 -7.85 -5.10
CA ASP A 46 0.74 -8.18 -5.16
C ASP A 46 -0.12 -7.07 -4.54
N VAL A 47 0.23 -6.62 -3.33
CA VAL A 47 -0.47 -5.52 -2.65
C VAL A 47 -0.33 -4.20 -3.43
N LEU A 48 0.86 -3.87 -3.91
CA LEU A 48 1.13 -2.67 -4.71
C LEU A 48 0.29 -2.63 -5.99
N MET A 49 0.10 -3.76 -6.65
CA MET A 49 -0.63 -3.87 -7.93
C MET A 49 -2.14 -3.94 -7.75
N THR A 50 -2.64 -4.55 -6.66
CA THR A 50 -4.07 -4.87 -6.49
C THR A 50 -4.83 -3.88 -5.61
N ARG A 51 -4.18 -3.20 -4.66
CA ARG A 51 -4.86 -2.27 -3.74
C ARG A 51 -5.18 -0.94 -4.41
N ARG A 52 -6.43 -0.49 -4.25
CA ARG A 52 -6.95 0.75 -4.82
C ARG A 52 -6.67 1.98 -3.96
N ASN A 53 -6.58 1.79 -2.64
CA ASN A 53 -6.49 2.88 -1.65
C ASN A 53 -5.05 3.32 -1.37
N LEU A 54 -4.11 2.98 -2.26
CA LEU A 54 -2.74 3.43 -2.15
C LEU A 54 -2.61 4.87 -2.69
N ARG A 55 -1.79 5.67 -2.01
CA ARG A 55 -1.42 7.01 -2.43
C ARG A 55 -0.69 6.90 -3.77
N LYS A 56 -1.23 7.55 -4.80
CA LYS A 56 -0.69 7.54 -6.17
C LYS A 56 0.80 7.91 -6.24
N VAL A 57 1.26 8.84 -5.41
CA VAL A 57 2.67 9.24 -5.34
C VAL A 57 3.56 8.09 -4.87
N ALA A 58 3.15 7.37 -3.82
CA ALA A 58 3.89 6.22 -3.30
C ALA A 58 3.90 5.07 -4.30
N VAL A 59 2.75 4.77 -4.92
CA VAL A 59 2.65 3.75 -5.98
C VAL A 59 3.57 4.09 -7.15
N ASN A 60 3.54 5.34 -7.61
CA ASN A 60 4.40 5.80 -8.71
C ASN A 60 5.88 5.61 -8.41
N TYR A 61 6.31 5.95 -7.18
CA TYR A 61 7.69 5.73 -6.73
C TYR A 61 8.08 4.25 -6.77
N TRP A 62 7.27 3.38 -6.16
CA TRP A 62 7.60 1.95 -6.08
C TRP A 62 7.52 1.24 -7.43
N CYS A 63 6.59 1.64 -8.31
CA CYS A 63 6.59 1.17 -9.68
C CYS A 63 7.88 1.55 -10.41
N LEU A 64 8.38 2.78 -10.21
CA LEU A 64 9.65 3.22 -10.80
C LEU A 64 10.84 2.41 -10.26
N VAL A 65 10.93 2.21 -8.94
CA VAL A 65 12.00 1.44 -8.30
C VAL A 65 12.01 -0.01 -8.78
N LEU A 66 10.84 -0.61 -8.98
CA LEU A 66 10.68 -2.02 -9.34
C LEU A 66 10.59 -2.27 -10.85
N GLY A 67 10.67 -1.22 -11.69
CA GLY A 67 10.52 -1.35 -13.14
C GLY A 67 9.13 -1.79 -13.60
N LEU A 68 8.09 -1.49 -12.81
CA LEU A 68 6.70 -1.86 -13.08
C LEU A 68 5.95 -0.72 -13.80
N ASN A 69 4.97 -1.09 -14.62
CA ASN A 69 4.09 -0.11 -15.25
C ASN A 69 3.01 0.37 -14.28
N ARG A 70 3.13 1.62 -13.80
CA ARG A 70 2.14 2.22 -12.87
C ARG A 70 0.70 2.22 -13.42
N ALA A 71 0.52 2.30 -14.74
CA ALA A 71 -0.81 2.32 -15.36
C ALA A 71 -1.54 0.98 -15.19
N GLU A 72 -0.82 -0.10 -14.87
CA GLU A 72 -1.39 -1.41 -14.63
C GLU A 72 -1.91 -1.61 -13.20
N THR A 73 -1.51 -0.74 -12.28
CA THR A 73 -1.90 -0.81 -10.86
C THR A 73 -3.37 -0.42 -10.68
N ALA A 74 -4.05 -1.05 -9.72
CA ALA A 74 -5.44 -0.77 -9.40
C ALA A 74 -5.67 0.67 -8.92
N ALA A 75 -4.66 1.30 -8.30
CA ALA A 75 -4.68 2.69 -7.83
C ALA A 75 -4.73 3.73 -8.98
N PHE A 76 -4.24 3.37 -10.18
CA PHE A 76 -4.29 4.23 -11.36
C PHE A 76 -5.36 3.81 -12.37
N LYS A 77 -5.71 2.52 -12.45
CA LYS A 77 -6.78 2.01 -13.33
C LYS A 77 -8.16 2.52 -12.97
N ASN A 78 -8.46 2.65 -11.67
CA ASN A 78 -9.77 3.10 -11.24
C ASN A 78 -9.78 4.62 -11.09
N PRO A 79 -10.64 5.35 -11.82
CA PRO A 79 -10.93 6.73 -11.46
C PRO A 79 -11.46 6.75 -10.03
N SER A 80 -11.09 7.79 -9.27
CA SER A 80 -11.70 8.05 -7.97
C SER A 80 -13.20 7.98 -8.14
N LEU A 81 -13.87 7.08 -7.40
CA LEU A 81 -15.32 7.07 -7.30
C LEU A 81 -15.70 8.47 -6.84
N ILE A 82 -16.15 9.31 -7.79
CA ILE A 82 -16.73 10.60 -7.46
C ILE A 82 -17.91 10.22 -6.60
N TRP A 83 -17.82 10.54 -5.31
CA TRP A 83 -18.93 10.34 -4.40
C TRP A 83 -20.09 11.17 -4.96
N SER A 84 -21.09 10.49 -5.52
CA SER A 84 -22.30 11.12 -6.06
C SER A 84 -23.44 10.84 -5.08
N PRO A 85 -24.03 11.87 -4.46
CA PRO A 85 -25.14 11.68 -3.53
C PRO A 85 -26.48 11.36 -4.21
N TYR A 86 -26.54 11.31 -5.54
CA TYR A 86 -27.79 11.12 -6.28
C TYR A 86 -27.70 9.91 -7.21
N ARG A 87 -28.72 9.05 -7.13
CA ARG A 87 -28.98 7.89 -8.00
C ARG A 87 -30.41 7.98 -8.50
#